data_AF-A0A2V8DP02-F1
#
_entry.id   AF-A0A2V8DP02-F1
#
_cell.length_a   1.000
_cell.length_b   1.000
_cell.length_c   1.000
_cell.angle_alpha   90.00
_cell.angle_beta   90.00
_cell.angle_gamma   90.00
#
_symmetry.space_group_name_H-M   'P 1'
#
loop_
_entity.id
_entity.type
_entity.pdbx_description
1 polymer ?
#
loop_
_entity_poly.entity_id
_entity_poly.type
_entity_poly.pdbx_seq_one_letter_code
_entity_poly.pdbx_strand_id
1 'polypeptide(L)'
;KEGAQLYRAKGCAGCHGAAGMGGTAPNLKSKDAANPDVWARGRILPIRAPFATTVWDYINRAMPLNREGTLTADEVYALTAFLLYINDVIPEDETLDAQSLPKVKMPIGD
;
A
#
# COMPACT_ATOMS: atom_id res chain seq x y z
N LYS A 1 6.01 -5.61 -10.10
CA LYS A 1 5.35 -6.88 -10.55
C LYS A 1 5.17 -7.92 -9.44
N GLU A 2 6.19 -8.19 -8.62
CA GLU A 2 6.13 -9.16 -7.51
C GLU A 2 5.03 -8.83 -6.47
N GLY A 3 4.96 -7.57 -6.02
CA GLY A 3 3.95 -7.16 -5.05
C GLY A 3 2.49 -7.39 -5.48
N ALA A 4 2.17 -7.27 -6.77
CA ALA A 4 0.83 -7.54 -7.29
C ALA A 4 0.47 -9.05 -7.25
N GLN A 5 1.46 -9.93 -7.48
CA GLN A 5 1.28 -11.37 -7.35
C GLN A 5 1.13 -11.76 -5.89
N LEU A 6 1.98 -11.20 -5.03
CA LEU A 6 1.96 -11.41 -3.59
C LEU A 6 0.64 -10.95 -2.95
N TYR A 7 0.12 -9.80 -3.38
CA TYR A 7 -1.19 -9.27 -2.96
C TYR A 7 -2.33 -10.28 -3.18
N ARG A 8 -2.30 -11.03 -4.28
CA ARG A 8 -3.26 -12.11 -4.54
C ARG A 8 -2.94 -13.35 -3.72
N ALA A 9 -1.68 -13.77 -3.69
CA ALA A 9 -1.23 -14.99 -3.02
C ALA A 9 -1.47 -14.96 -1.49
N LYS A 10 -1.32 -13.79 -0.86
CA LYS A 10 -1.55 -13.59 0.58
C LYS A 10 -3.00 -13.31 0.94
N GLY A 11 -3.90 -13.32 -0.05
CA GLY A 11 -5.34 -13.16 0.17
C GLY A 11 -5.82 -11.73 0.40
N CYS A 12 -4.96 -10.71 0.19
CA CYS A 12 -5.32 -9.30 0.37
C CYS A 12 -6.51 -8.92 -0.54
N ALA A 13 -6.48 -9.42 -1.79
CA ALA A 13 -7.54 -9.22 -2.78
C ALA A 13 -8.91 -9.77 -2.35
N GLY A 14 -8.97 -10.75 -1.44
CA GLY A 14 -10.23 -11.33 -0.98
C GLY A 14 -11.07 -10.35 -0.17
N CYS A 15 -10.42 -9.46 0.60
CA CYS A 15 -11.11 -8.47 1.41
C CYS A 15 -11.07 -7.08 0.79
N HIS A 16 -9.95 -6.69 0.18
CA HIS A 16 -9.75 -5.33 -0.37
C HIS A 16 -10.09 -5.23 -1.87
N GLY A 17 -10.45 -6.33 -2.52
CA GLY A 17 -10.75 -6.41 -3.95
C GLY A 17 -9.52 -6.57 -4.84
N ALA A 18 -9.67 -7.19 -6.02
CA ALA A 18 -8.55 -7.52 -6.90
C ALA A 18 -7.73 -6.31 -7.36
N ALA A 19 -8.37 -5.14 -7.48
CA ALA A 19 -7.74 -3.87 -7.85
C ALA A 19 -7.46 -2.95 -6.64
N GLY A 20 -7.54 -3.47 -5.41
CA GLY A 20 -7.47 -2.68 -4.18
C GLY A 20 -8.71 -1.82 -3.91
N MET A 21 -9.83 -2.12 -4.56
CA MET A 21 -11.12 -1.46 -4.35
C MET A 21 -12.29 -2.42 -4.50
N GLY A 22 -13.44 -2.05 -3.90
CA GLY A 22 -14.72 -2.71 -4.12
C GLY A 22 -14.89 -4.04 -3.38
N GLY A 23 -13.99 -4.34 -2.46
CA GLY A 23 -14.15 -5.43 -1.50
C GLY A 23 -14.96 -5.01 -0.26
N THR A 24 -15.00 -5.90 0.73
CA THR A 24 -15.69 -5.68 2.01
C THR A 24 -14.85 -4.92 3.04
N ALA A 25 -13.52 -4.84 2.84
CA ALA A 25 -12.59 -4.07 3.64
C ALA A 25 -12.33 -2.68 3.02
N PRO A 26 -11.67 -1.75 3.75
CA PRO A 26 -11.37 -0.41 3.23
C PRO A 26 -10.63 -0.45 1.88
N ASN A 27 -10.91 0.52 1.01
CA ASN A 27 -10.19 0.65 -0.25
C ASN A 27 -8.72 1.00 0.00
N LEU A 28 -7.83 0.36 -0.77
CA LEU A 28 -6.39 0.59 -0.76
C LEU A 28 -5.92 1.42 -1.96
N LYS A 29 -6.78 1.59 -2.97
CA LYS A 29 -6.55 2.44 -4.13
C LYS A 29 -7.60 3.55 -4.21
N SER A 30 -7.16 4.77 -4.55
CA SER A 30 -8.05 5.91 -4.82
C SER A 30 -8.82 5.72 -6.13
N LYS A 31 -10.09 6.15 -6.12
CA LYS A 31 -10.90 6.28 -7.33
C LYS A 31 -10.53 7.51 -8.17
N ASP A 32 -9.87 8.48 -7.54
CA ASP A 32 -9.48 9.75 -8.13
C ASP A 32 -8.01 10.04 -7.73
N ALA A 33 -7.09 9.21 -8.23
CA ALA A 33 -5.67 9.31 -7.89
C ALA A 33 -5.02 10.60 -8.43
N ALA A 34 -5.57 11.15 -9.52
CA ALA A 34 -5.05 12.35 -10.19
C ALA A 34 -5.42 13.67 -9.50
N ASN A 35 -6.35 13.67 -8.54
CA ASN A 35 -6.78 14.90 -7.87
C ASN A 35 -5.63 15.60 -7.14
N PRO A 36 -5.32 16.88 -7.37
CA PRO A 36 -4.23 17.55 -6.65
C PRO A 36 -4.48 17.62 -5.14
N ASP A 37 -5.74 17.62 -4.69
CA ASP A 37 -6.08 17.57 -3.27
C ASP A 37 -6.10 16.12 -2.76
N VAL A 38 -5.08 15.74 -1.98
CA VAL A 38 -4.98 14.44 -1.31
C VAL A 38 -6.20 14.15 -0.41
N TRP A 39 -6.85 15.18 0.12
CA TRP A 39 -8.02 15.01 0.99
C TRP A 39 -9.24 14.54 0.21
N ALA A 40 -9.37 14.94 -1.06
CA ALA A 40 -10.40 14.51 -1.99
C ALA A 40 -10.18 13.09 -2.55
N ARG A 41 -8.96 12.55 -2.49
CA ARG A 41 -8.64 11.18 -2.93
C ARG A 41 -9.19 10.06 -2.03
N GLY A 42 -9.90 10.43 -0.96
CA GLY A 42 -10.46 9.50 0.02
C GLY A 42 -9.53 9.18 1.20
N ARG A 43 -10.06 8.46 2.19
CA ARG A 43 -9.30 8.02 3.38
C ARG A 43 -8.63 6.67 3.11
N ILE A 44 -7.48 6.72 2.46
CA ILE A 44 -6.77 5.55 1.94
C ILE A 44 -5.34 5.54 2.49
N LEU A 45 -5.00 4.51 3.27
CA LEU A 45 -3.75 4.46 4.02
C LEU A 45 -2.50 4.73 3.14
N PRO A 46 -2.32 4.10 1.96
CA PRO A 46 -1.17 4.33 1.08
C PRO A 46 -0.94 5.78 0.62
N ILE A 47 -1.92 6.67 0.73
CA ILE A 47 -1.78 8.08 0.32
C ILE A 47 -2.00 9.07 1.48
N ARG A 48 -2.61 8.62 2.58
CA ARG A 48 -2.90 9.44 3.76
C ARG A 48 -1.88 9.29 4.88
N ALA A 49 -1.02 8.28 4.83
CA ALA A 49 0.07 8.17 5.78
C ALA A 49 1.10 9.29 5.53
N PRO A 50 1.60 9.97 6.59
CA PRO A 50 2.67 10.96 6.45
C PRO A 50 4.00 10.34 6.00
N PHE A 51 4.23 9.07 6.33
CA PHE A 51 5.44 8.35 5.94
C PHE A 51 5.09 6.99 5.34
N ALA A 52 5.82 6.57 4.31
CA ALA A 52 5.67 5.23 3.74
C ALA A 52 5.98 4.11 4.75
N THR A 53 6.85 4.41 5.74
CA THR A 53 7.12 3.52 6.88
C THR A 53 5.90 3.22 7.73
N THR A 54 4.92 4.14 7.82
CA THR A 54 3.64 3.89 8.51
C THR A 54 2.81 2.86 7.75
N VAL A 55 2.81 2.89 6.42
CA VAL A 55 2.11 1.90 5.58
C VAL A 55 2.76 0.52 5.79
N TRP A 56 4.08 0.47 5.72
CA TRP A 56 4.86 -0.76 5.95
C TRP A 56 4.63 -1.33 7.35
N ASP A 57 4.72 -0.51 8.40
CA ASP A 57 4.53 -0.95 9.80
C ASP A 57 3.13 -1.53 10.02
N TYR A 58 2.11 -0.86 9.46
CA TYR A 58 0.73 -1.34 9.55
C TYR A 58 0.56 -2.70 8.87
N ILE A 59 1.10 -2.87 7.67
CA ILE A 59 1.03 -4.16 6.96
C ILE A 59 1.79 -5.23 7.75
N ASN A 60 2.99 -4.94 8.23
CA ASN A 60 3.84 -5.88 8.97
C ASN A 60 3.17 -6.39 10.25
N ARG A 61 2.46 -5.51 10.97
CA ARG A 61 1.94 -5.82 12.31
C ARG A 61 0.48 -6.23 12.34
N ALA A 62 -0.33 -5.74 11.40
CA ALA A 62 -1.78 -5.91 11.44
C ALA A 62 -2.32 -6.72 10.26
N MET A 63 -1.50 -7.07 9.26
CA MET A 63 -1.96 -7.79 8.08
C MET A 63 -1.20 -9.11 7.86
N PRO A 64 -1.82 -10.08 7.16
CA PRO A 64 -3.25 -10.14 6.86
C PRO A 64 -4.09 -10.33 8.13
N LEU A 65 -5.32 -9.82 8.15
CA LEU A 65 -6.22 -9.94 9.29
C LEU A 65 -6.43 -11.42 9.68
N ASN A 66 -6.34 -11.73 10.97
CA ASN A 66 -6.36 -13.09 11.55
C ASN A 66 -5.17 -13.99 11.16
N ARG A 67 -4.15 -13.42 10.53
CA ARG A 67 -2.89 -14.07 10.15
C ARG A 67 -1.71 -13.11 10.30
N GLU A 68 -1.78 -12.23 11.30
CA GLU A 68 -0.79 -11.21 11.58
C GLU A 68 0.59 -11.85 11.84
N GLY A 69 1.67 -11.17 11.43
CA GLY A 69 3.04 -11.66 11.63
C GLY A 69 3.46 -12.82 10.73
N THR A 70 2.67 -13.18 9.71
CA THR A 70 3.00 -14.25 8.76
C THR A 70 3.75 -13.78 7.51
N LEU A 71 3.88 -12.46 7.32
CA LEU A 71 4.62 -11.88 6.21
C LEU A 71 6.10 -11.73 6.58
N THR A 72 6.99 -12.03 5.63
CA THR A 72 8.40 -11.66 5.77
C THR A 72 8.61 -10.17 5.52
N ALA A 73 9.73 -9.59 5.97
CA ALA A 73 10.03 -8.19 5.72
C ALA A 73 10.00 -7.83 4.22
N ASP A 74 10.59 -8.67 3.38
CA ASP A 74 10.61 -8.49 1.92
C ASP A 74 9.20 -8.53 1.32
N GLU A 75 8.34 -9.42 1.82
CA GLU A 75 6.93 -9.48 1.42
C GLU A 75 6.19 -8.19 1.79
N VAL A 76 6.46 -7.62 2.97
CA VAL A 76 5.87 -6.34 3.37
C VAL A 76 6.38 -5.19 2.50
N TYR A 77 7.68 -5.15 2.16
CA TYR A 77 8.21 -4.16 1.22
C TYR A 77 7.55 -4.26 -0.15
N ALA A 78 7.44 -5.47 -0.70
CA ALA A 78 6.82 -5.70 -2.00
C ALA A 78 5.33 -5.31 -2.01
N LEU A 79 4.58 -5.62 -0.94
CA LEU A 79 3.19 -5.19 -0.77
C LEU A 79 3.08 -3.67 -0.65
N THR A 80 3.95 -3.04 0.14
CA THR A 80 3.98 -1.58 0.30
C THR A 80 4.26 -0.89 -1.04
N ALA A 81 5.29 -1.34 -1.76
CA ALA A 81 5.62 -0.81 -3.09
C ALA A 81 4.45 -0.95 -4.06
N PHE A 82 3.78 -2.10 -4.07
CA PHE A 82 2.60 -2.29 -4.90
C PHE A 82 1.46 -1.31 -4.55
N LEU A 83 1.17 -1.11 -3.26
CA LEU A 83 0.12 -0.18 -2.85
C LEU A 83 0.44 1.28 -3.17
N LEU A 84 1.71 1.68 -3.09
CA LEU A 84 2.16 3.02 -3.48
C LEU A 84 2.09 3.21 -5.00
N TYR A 85 2.53 2.21 -5.77
CA TYR A 85 2.44 2.22 -7.23
C TYR A 85 1.00 2.35 -7.75
N ILE A 86 0.06 1.55 -7.24
CA ILE A 86 -1.34 1.61 -7.73
C ILE A 86 -2.07 2.91 -7.37
N ASN A 87 -1.44 3.77 -6.57
CA ASN A 87 -1.89 5.12 -6.23
C ASN A 87 -1.00 6.23 -6.83
N ASP A 88 -0.15 5.88 -7.81
CA ASP A 88 0.74 6.81 -8.52
C ASP A 88 1.72 7.57 -7.58
N VAL A 89 2.13 6.95 -6.47
CA VAL A 89 3.10 7.53 -5.51
C VAL A 89 4.54 7.24 -5.93
N ILE A 90 4.79 6.05 -6.49
CA ILE A 90 6.09 5.61 -7.02
C ILE A 90 5.90 4.95 -8.40
N PRO A 91 6.91 4.92 -9.28
CA PRO A 91 6.86 4.18 -10.54
C PRO A 91 6.85 2.65 -10.32
N GLU A 92 6.44 1.90 -11.35
CA GLU A 92 6.22 0.44 -11.27
C GLU A 92 7.50 -0.37 -10.97
N ASP A 93 8.64 0.15 -11.40
CA ASP A 93 9.95 -0.47 -11.33
C ASP A 93 10.75 -0.08 -10.08
N GLU A 94 10.19 0.75 -9.20
CA GLU A 94 10.86 1.12 -7.94
C GLU A 94 10.79 -0.01 -6.92
N THR A 95 11.97 -0.40 -6.43
CA THR A 95 12.14 -1.41 -5.37
C THR A 95 12.33 -0.71 -4.03
N LEU A 96 11.54 -1.10 -3.03
CA LEU A 96 11.62 -0.55 -1.68
C LEU A 96 12.37 -1.49 -0.73
N ASP A 97 13.21 -0.90 0.11
CA ASP A 97 13.93 -1.56 1.19
C ASP A 97 14.01 -0.64 2.42
N ALA A 98 14.78 -1.04 3.44
CA ALA A 98 14.94 -0.27 4.68
C ALA A 98 15.58 1.12 4.46
N GLN A 99 16.31 1.30 3.36
CA GLN A 99 17.05 2.51 3.02
C GLN A 99 16.28 3.43 2.07
N SER A 100 15.46 2.87 1.18
CA SER A 100 14.67 3.63 0.20
C SER A 100 13.27 3.96 0.70
N LEU A 101 12.63 3.08 1.48
CA LEU A 101 11.27 3.31 1.99
C LEU A 101 11.12 4.63 2.77
N PRO A 102 12.03 5.02 3.68
CA PRO A 102 11.90 6.30 4.40
C PRO A 102 12.07 7.55 3.52
N LYS A 103 12.58 7.39 2.29
CA LYS A 103 12.84 8.49 1.36
C LYS A 103 11.66 8.76 0.42
N VAL A 104 10.65 7.90 0.43
CA VAL A 104 9.45 8.07 -0.41
C VAL A 104 8.72 9.34 0.02
N LYS A 105 8.50 10.25 -0.94
CA LYS A 105 7.73 11.47 -0.73
C LYS A 105 6.24 11.16 -0.77
N MET A 106 5.57 11.24 0.37
CA MET A 106 4.15 10.92 0.47
C MET A 106 3.24 12.08 -0.02
N PRO A 107 2.05 11.79 -0.59
CA PRO A 107 1.17 12.83 -1.12
C PRO A 107 0.52 13.75 -0.08
N ILE A 108 0.48 13.36 1.20
CA ILE A 108 -0.19 14.15 2.24
C ILE A 108 0.55 15.46 2.58
N GLY A 109 1.81 15.59 2.15
CA GLY A 109 2.67 16.73 2.46
C GLY A 109 3.37 16.60 3.80
N ASP A 110 4.17 17.62 4.13
CA ASP A 110 4.75 17.83 5.45
C ASP A 110 3.72 18.35 6.46
#